data_AF-A0A2V7X4B9-F1
#
_entry.id   AF-A0A2V7X4B9-F1
#
_cell.length_a   1.000
_cell.length_b   1.000
_cell.length_c   1.000
_cell.angle_alpha   90.00
_cell.angle_beta   90.00
_cell.angle_gamma   90.00
#
_symmetry.space_group_name_H-M   'P 1'
#
loop_
_entity.id
_entity.type
_entity.pdbx_description
1 polymer ?
#
loop_
_entity_poly.entity_id
_entity_poly.type
_entity_poly.pdbx_seq_one_letter_code
_entity_poly.pdbx_strand_id
1 'polypeptide(L)'
;MAACRRALELGLPPARQPAIEATLASRLSTLERWDEVVEVYRGAVSRRPADGQARIRLGAALLHMQDRAREAEPELREAARLRPEDAEAQVLLGNALALLGRAPEAVAAFEQALRLDAAALDQRPAAKAAYEAARRDEKWPKRAPPP
;
A
#
# COMPACT_ATOMS: atom_id res chain seq x y z
N MET A 1 -11.10 -13.30 15.90
CA MET A 1 -11.61 -13.12 14.53
C MET A 1 -13.07 -12.65 14.51
N ALA A 2 -14.04 -13.44 15.01
CA ALA A 2 -15.45 -13.04 15.05
C ALA A 2 -15.73 -11.74 15.83
N ALA A 3 -15.01 -11.52 16.95
CA ALA A 3 -15.19 -10.31 17.77
C ALA A 3 -14.82 -9.00 17.05
N CYS A 4 -13.78 -8.99 16.21
CA CYS A 4 -13.34 -7.76 15.53
C CYS A 4 -14.22 -7.43 14.32
N ARG A 5 -14.68 -8.44 13.56
CA ARG A 5 -15.62 -8.23 12.44
C ARG A 5 -16.97 -7.74 12.97
N ARG A 6 -17.47 -8.36 14.05
CA ARG A 6 -18.69 -7.93 14.75
C ARG A 6 -18.54 -6.54 15.38
N ALA A 7 -17.36 -6.18 15.90
CA ALA A 7 -17.09 -4.85 16.43
C ALA A 7 -17.17 -3.74 15.36
N LEU A 8 -16.79 -4.05 14.11
CA LEU A 8 -16.92 -3.12 12.98
C LEU A 8 -18.37 -3.03 12.47
N GLU A 9 -19.12 -4.13 12.53
CA GLU A 9 -20.57 -4.17 12.23
C GLU A 9 -21.42 -3.42 13.27
N LEU A 10 -20.98 -3.40 14.54
CA LEU A 10 -21.67 -2.73 15.65
C LEU A 10 -21.54 -1.20 15.65
N GLY A 11 -20.92 -0.60 14.63
CA GLY A 11 -20.88 0.87 14.49
C GLY A 11 -20.09 1.57 15.60
N LEU A 12 -19.01 0.95 16.09
CA LEU A 12 -18.13 1.57 17.09
C LEU A 12 -17.61 2.94 16.64
N PRO A 13 -17.25 3.84 17.57
CA PRO A 13 -16.81 5.19 17.24
C PRO A 13 -15.71 5.19 16.17
N PRO A 14 -15.80 6.04 15.13
CA PRO A 14 -14.80 6.11 14.06
C PRO A 14 -13.35 6.21 14.56
N ALA A 15 -13.13 6.85 15.70
CA ALA A 15 -11.82 6.97 16.34
C ALA A 15 -11.18 5.63 16.77
N ARG A 16 -11.98 4.60 17.07
CA ARG A 16 -11.47 3.28 17.48
C ARG A 16 -11.37 2.30 16.33
N GLN A 17 -12.01 2.58 15.20
CA GLN A 17 -12.07 1.67 14.06
C GLN A 17 -10.68 1.36 13.47
N PRO A 18 -9.77 2.34 13.24
CA PRO A 18 -8.43 2.05 12.70
C PRO A 18 -7.60 1.10 13.56
N ALA A 19 -7.68 1.23 14.89
CA ALA A 19 -6.92 0.38 15.81
C ALA A 19 -7.41 -1.08 15.79
N ILE A 20 -8.73 -1.29 15.70
CA ILE A 20 -9.35 -2.61 15.59
C ILE A 20 -9.01 -3.23 14.23
N GLU A 21 -9.12 -2.44 13.16
CA GLU A 21 -8.76 -2.86 11.80
C GLU A 21 -7.29 -3.27 11.72
N ALA A 22 -6.37 -2.47 12.28
CA ALA A 22 -4.95 -2.78 12.31
C ALA A 22 -4.65 -4.07 13.10
N THR A 23 -5.30 -4.25 14.25
CA THR A 23 -5.13 -5.46 15.07
C THR A 23 -5.65 -6.70 14.35
N LEU A 24 -6.83 -6.59 13.72
CA LEU A 24 -7.42 -7.69 12.95
C LEU A 24 -6.56 -8.04 11.73
N ALA A 25 -6.13 -7.02 10.98
CA ALA A 25 -5.26 -7.18 9.82
C ALA A 25 -3.93 -7.85 10.21
N SER A 26 -3.30 -7.41 11.31
CA SER A 26 -2.06 -8.02 11.81
C SER A 26 -2.23 -9.52 12.09
N ARG A 27 -3.32 -9.93 12.75
CA ARG A 27 -3.63 -11.34 13.00
C ARG A 27 -3.89 -12.12 11.71
N LEU A 28 -4.59 -11.52 10.75
CA LEU A 28 -4.84 -12.14 9.44
C LEU A 28 -3.56 -12.30 8.63
N SER A 29 -2.68 -11.30 8.63
CA SER A 29 -1.37 -11.35 7.98
C SER A 29 -0.49 -12.45 8.58
N THR A 30 -0.51 -12.66 9.92
CA THR A 30 0.23 -13.79 10.54
C THR A 30 -0.30 -15.17 10.13
N LEU A 31 -1.53 -15.24 9.62
CA LEU A 31 -2.15 -16.46 9.10
C LEU A 31 -2.08 -16.53 7.57
N GLU A 32 -1.37 -15.60 6.92
CA GLU A 32 -1.26 -15.46 5.45
C GLU A 32 -2.61 -15.29 4.73
N ARG A 33 -3.66 -14.87 5.47
CA ARG A 33 -5.03 -14.68 4.95
C ARG A 33 -5.17 -13.30 4.32
N TRP A 34 -4.39 -13.03 3.27
CA TRP A 34 -4.29 -11.71 2.64
C TRP A 34 -5.58 -11.22 1.99
N ASP A 35 -6.41 -12.12 1.45
CA ASP A 35 -7.74 -11.78 0.96
C ASP A 35 -8.61 -11.11 2.05
N GLU A 36 -8.57 -11.64 3.26
CA GLU A 36 -9.33 -11.08 4.38
C GLU A 36 -8.71 -9.78 4.91
N VAL A 37 -7.38 -9.62 4.83
CA VAL A 37 -6.73 -8.33 5.13
C VAL A 37 -7.25 -7.25 4.18
N VAL A 38 -7.34 -7.58 2.88
CA VAL A 38 -7.88 -6.67 1.87
C VAL A 38 -9.33 -6.32 2.17
N GLU A 39 -10.18 -7.29 2.53
CA GLU A 39 -11.58 -7.01 2.88
C GLU A 39 -11.72 -6.12 4.13
N VAL A 40 -10.85 -6.27 5.13
CA VAL A 40 -10.84 -5.38 6.30
C VAL A 40 -10.58 -3.93 5.88
N TYR A 41 -9.54 -3.70 5.06
CA TYR A 41 -9.18 -2.35 4.65
C TYR A 41 -10.09 -1.78 3.57
N ARG A 42 -10.67 -2.60 2.69
CA ARG A 42 -11.77 -2.17 1.80
C ARG A 42 -12.96 -1.66 2.59
N GLY A 43 -13.39 -2.41 3.61
CA GLY A 43 -14.44 -1.95 4.51
C GLY A 43 -14.08 -0.63 5.19
N ALA A 44 -12.81 -0.45 5.57
CA ALA A 44 -12.33 0.80 6.17
C ALA A 44 -12.44 1.97 5.20
N VAL A 45 -11.99 1.80 3.95
CA VAL A 45 -12.08 2.81 2.89
C VAL A 45 -13.54 3.13 2.56
N SER A 46 -14.43 2.13 2.49
CA SER A 46 -15.85 2.35 2.25
C SER A 46 -16.54 3.15 3.36
N ARG A 47 -16.15 2.92 4.64
CA ARG A 47 -16.67 3.68 5.77
C ARG A 47 -16.06 5.08 5.86
N ARG A 48 -14.79 5.22 5.46
CA ARG A 48 -13.99 6.44 5.61
C ARG A 48 -13.24 6.72 4.30
N PRO A 49 -13.91 7.25 3.26
CA PRO A 49 -13.29 7.41 1.93
C PRO A 49 -12.16 8.44 1.89
N ALA A 50 -12.13 9.37 2.85
CA ALA A 50 -11.07 10.37 3.02
C ALA A 50 -9.92 9.91 3.94
N ASP A 51 -9.97 8.66 4.45
CA ASP A 51 -8.91 8.10 5.28
C ASP A 51 -7.74 7.63 4.40
N GLY A 52 -6.80 8.54 4.13
CA GLY A 52 -5.61 8.23 3.34
C GLY A 52 -4.78 7.09 3.92
N GLN A 53 -4.75 6.91 5.24
CA GLN A 53 -4.01 5.81 5.87
C GLN A 53 -4.68 4.46 5.62
N ALA A 54 -6.02 4.39 5.65
CA ALA A 54 -6.75 3.18 5.27
C ALA A 54 -6.46 2.77 3.82
N ARG A 55 -6.35 3.74 2.91
CA ARG A 55 -5.97 3.50 1.51
C ARG A 55 -4.52 3.03 1.35
N ILE A 56 -3.57 3.62 2.09
CA ILE A 56 -2.18 3.12 2.16
C ILE A 56 -2.16 1.65 2.58
N ARG A 57 -2.90 1.30 3.64
CA ARG A 57 -2.96 -0.07 4.16
C ARG A 57 -3.63 -1.05 3.20
N LEU A 58 -4.68 -0.61 2.50
CA LEU A 58 -5.31 -1.38 1.44
C LEU A 58 -4.33 -1.63 0.28
N GLY A 59 -3.69 -0.58 -0.22
CA GLY A 59 -2.68 -0.67 -1.27
C GLY A 59 -1.52 -1.59 -0.90
N ALA A 60 -0.98 -1.48 0.32
CA ALA A 60 0.06 -2.37 0.82
C ALA A 60 -0.40 -3.84 0.86
N ALA A 61 -1.61 -4.11 1.36
CA ALA A 61 -2.17 -5.46 1.39
C ALA A 61 -2.39 -6.03 -0.02
N LEU A 62 -2.79 -5.21 -0.98
CA LEU A 62 -2.93 -5.60 -2.38
C LEU A 62 -1.57 -5.90 -3.01
N LEU A 63 -0.54 -5.08 -2.76
CA LEU A 63 0.80 -5.31 -3.28
C LEU A 63 1.50 -6.55 -2.71
N HIS A 64 1.06 -7.02 -1.54
CA HIS A 64 1.50 -8.32 -0.99
C HIS A 64 0.98 -9.52 -1.79
N MET A 65 -0.08 -9.35 -2.58
CA MET A 65 -0.68 -10.41 -3.36
C MET A 65 -0.26 -10.34 -4.83
N GLN A 66 -0.10 -11.51 -5.46
CA GLN A 66 0.27 -11.59 -6.87
C GLN A 66 -0.82 -10.98 -7.76
N ASP A 67 -0.39 -10.25 -8.80
CA ASP A 67 -1.24 -9.66 -9.85
C ASP A 67 -2.27 -8.61 -9.40
N ARG A 68 -2.24 -8.16 -8.14
CA ARG A 68 -3.18 -7.14 -7.61
C ARG A 68 -2.65 -5.71 -7.69
N ALA A 69 -1.51 -5.49 -8.34
CA ALA A 69 -0.95 -4.15 -8.53
C ALA A 69 -1.91 -3.20 -9.28
N ARG A 70 -2.76 -3.72 -10.17
CA ARG A 70 -3.80 -2.94 -10.88
C ARG A 70 -4.89 -2.42 -9.94
N GLU A 71 -5.20 -3.16 -8.89
CA GLU A 71 -6.16 -2.74 -7.86
C GLU A 71 -5.49 -1.80 -6.84
N ALA A 72 -4.20 -2.01 -6.55
CA ALA A 72 -3.46 -1.20 -5.58
C ALA A 72 -3.21 0.24 -6.07
N GLU A 73 -2.89 0.40 -7.35
CA GLU A 73 -2.54 1.68 -7.96
C GLU A 73 -3.56 2.81 -7.68
N PRO A 74 -4.87 2.67 -8.00
CA PRO A 74 -5.83 3.74 -7.76
C PRO A 74 -5.99 4.09 -6.29
N GLU A 75 -5.92 3.10 -5.39
CA GLU A 75 -5.99 3.33 -3.95
C GLU A 75 -4.78 4.12 -3.43
N LEU A 76 -3.59 3.80 -3.94
CA LEU A 76 -2.35 4.46 -3.57
C LEU A 76 -2.23 5.85 -4.19
N ARG A 77 -2.76 6.07 -5.40
CA ARG A 77 -2.84 7.39 -6.01
C ARG A 77 -3.77 8.30 -5.20
N GLU A 78 -4.91 7.79 -4.76
CA GLU A 78 -5.82 8.57 -3.91
C GLU A 78 -5.24 8.78 -2.50
N ALA A 79 -4.52 7.80 -1.94
CA ALA A 79 -3.77 7.98 -0.71
C ALA A 79 -2.72 9.09 -0.82
N ALA A 80 -1.95 9.11 -1.89
CA ALA A 80 -0.96 10.15 -2.19
C ALA A 80 -1.61 11.54 -2.38
N ARG A 81 -2.83 11.60 -2.92
CA ARG A 81 -3.61 12.84 -3.04
C ARG A 81 -4.09 13.35 -1.69
N LEU A 82 -4.57 12.46 -0.83
CA LEU A 82 -5.07 12.78 0.51
C LEU A 82 -3.94 13.10 1.50
N ARG A 83 -2.75 12.52 1.28
CA ARG A 83 -1.57 12.64 2.13
C ARG A 83 -0.33 12.96 1.27
N PRO A 84 -0.23 14.17 0.71
CA PRO A 84 0.85 14.54 -0.22
C PRO A 84 2.25 14.56 0.42
N GLU A 85 2.33 14.69 1.74
CA GLU A 85 3.56 14.71 2.53
C GLU A 85 3.94 13.34 3.11
N ASP A 86 3.20 12.28 2.75
CA ASP A 86 3.45 10.93 3.24
C ASP A 86 4.37 10.18 2.28
N ALA A 87 5.63 10.03 2.67
CA ALA A 87 6.62 9.33 1.87
C ALA A 87 6.25 7.85 1.63
N GLU A 88 5.57 7.19 2.58
CA GLU A 88 5.18 5.79 2.42
C GLU A 88 4.12 5.63 1.32
N ALA A 89 3.16 6.54 1.23
CA ALA A 89 2.18 6.54 0.14
C ALA A 89 2.86 6.62 -1.23
N GLN A 90 3.89 7.47 -1.36
CA GLN A 90 4.66 7.64 -2.59
C GLN A 90 5.51 6.42 -2.94
N VAL A 91 6.15 5.79 -1.95
CA VAL A 91 6.92 4.54 -2.16
C VAL A 91 6.00 3.42 -2.64
N LEU A 92 4.85 3.22 -1.99
CA LEU A 92 3.92 2.16 -2.37
C LEU A 92 3.33 2.43 -3.76
N LEU A 93 3.00 3.68 -4.09
CA LEU A 93 2.56 4.05 -5.44
C LEU A 93 3.65 3.73 -6.49
N GLY A 94 4.90 4.07 -6.19
CA GLY A 94 6.06 3.70 -7.02
C GLY A 94 6.16 2.20 -7.24
N ASN A 95 6.03 1.40 -6.18
CA ASN A 95 6.03 -0.06 -6.27
C ASN A 95 4.87 -0.61 -7.12
N ALA A 96 3.67 -0.06 -6.97
CA ALA A 96 2.52 -0.45 -7.79
C ALA A 96 2.76 -0.16 -9.28
N LEU A 97 3.24 1.05 -9.60
CA LEU A 97 3.53 1.47 -10.97
C LEU A 97 4.66 0.66 -11.60
N ALA A 98 5.70 0.35 -10.81
CA ALA A 98 6.80 -0.53 -11.17
C ALA A 98 6.29 -1.93 -11.55
N LEU A 99 5.45 -2.56 -10.73
CA LEU A 99 4.84 -3.86 -11.02
C LEU A 99 3.95 -3.84 -12.27
N LEU A 100 3.34 -2.68 -12.58
CA LEU A 100 2.56 -2.46 -13.79
C LEU A 100 3.41 -2.15 -15.03
N GLY A 101 4.74 -2.05 -14.90
CA GLY A 101 5.66 -1.71 -15.99
C GLY A 101 5.63 -0.23 -16.39
N ARG A 102 5.04 0.65 -15.56
CA ARG A 102 4.96 2.10 -15.78
C ARG A 102 6.19 2.78 -15.18
N ALA A 103 7.37 2.44 -15.70
CA ALA A 103 8.65 2.85 -15.13
C ALA A 103 8.84 4.37 -14.96
N PRO A 104 8.48 5.24 -15.93
CA PRO A 104 8.63 6.69 -15.76
C PRO A 104 7.82 7.25 -14.59
N GLU A 105 6.60 6.74 -14.40
CA GLU A 105 5.73 7.17 -13.31
C GLU A 105 6.20 6.62 -11.95
N ALA A 106 6.74 5.40 -11.93
CA ALA A 106 7.34 4.82 -10.74
C ALA A 106 8.55 5.64 -10.27
N VAL A 107 9.42 6.07 -11.19
CA VAL A 107 10.56 6.96 -10.88
C VAL A 107 10.06 8.26 -10.26
N ALA A 108 9.07 8.91 -10.86
CA ALA A 108 8.53 10.17 -10.33
C ALA A 108 7.98 10.02 -8.91
N ALA A 109 7.28 8.90 -8.63
CA ALA A 109 6.76 8.60 -7.29
C ALA A 109 7.90 8.33 -6.28
N PHE A 110 8.92 7.55 -6.65
CA PHE A 110 10.08 7.31 -5.78
C PHE A 110 10.90 8.58 -5.53
N GLU A 111 11.07 9.45 -6.53
CA GLU A 111 11.71 10.75 -6.36
C GLU A 111 10.91 11.66 -5.43
N GLN A 112 9.57 11.60 -5.49
CA GLN A 112 8.73 12.31 -4.53
C GLN A 112 8.91 11.76 -3.12
N ALA A 113 8.94 10.44 -2.94
CA ALA A 113 9.23 9.83 -1.65
C ALA A 113 10.58 10.29 -1.08
N LEU A 114 11.64 10.26 -1.89
CA LEU A 114 12.99 10.70 -1.51
C LEU A 114 13.10 12.20 -1.22
N ARG A 115 12.26 13.03 -1.85
CA ARG A 115 12.15 14.46 -1.53
C ARG A 115 11.50 14.70 -0.17
N LEU A 116 10.53 13.87 0.20
CA LEU A 116 9.83 13.97 1.49
C LEU A 116 10.67 13.40 2.63
N ASP A 117 11.31 12.26 2.39
CA ASP A 117 12.23 11.60 3.31
C ASP A 117 13.38 10.97 2.52
N ALA A 118 14.58 11.53 2.69
CA ALA A 118 15.78 11.05 2.00
C ALA A 118 16.11 9.58 2.29
N ALA A 119 15.64 9.04 3.43
CA ALA A 119 15.82 7.65 3.83
C ALA A 119 14.63 6.74 3.47
N ALA A 120 13.61 7.24 2.75
CA ALA A 120 12.37 6.51 2.48
C ALA A 120 12.57 5.11 1.82
N LEU A 121 13.65 4.97 1.04
CA LEU A 121 14.00 3.74 0.33
C LEU A 121 15.06 2.89 1.04
N ASP A 122 15.74 3.40 2.07
CA ASP A 122 16.91 2.74 2.67
C ASP A 122 16.56 1.39 3.31
N GLN A 123 15.38 1.29 3.93
CA GLN A 123 14.87 0.05 4.52
C GLN A 123 14.03 -0.79 3.53
N ARG A 124 13.95 -0.39 2.26
CA ARG A 124 13.09 -1.00 1.25
C ARG A 124 13.92 -1.40 0.04
N PRO A 125 14.75 -2.45 0.14
CA PRO A 125 15.70 -2.83 -0.91
C PRO A 125 15.01 -3.12 -2.25
N ALA A 126 13.80 -3.68 -2.24
CA ALA A 126 13.01 -3.90 -3.45
C ALA A 126 12.58 -2.58 -4.12
N ALA A 127 12.18 -1.57 -3.34
CA ALA A 127 11.81 -0.25 -3.86
C ALA A 127 13.04 0.52 -4.35
N LYS A 128 14.17 0.41 -3.65
CA LYS A 128 15.46 0.98 -4.08
C LYS A 128 15.94 0.36 -5.40
N ALA A 129 15.91 -0.96 -5.51
CA ALA A 129 16.24 -1.68 -6.74
C ALA A 129 15.29 -1.31 -7.89
N ALA A 130 13.98 -1.19 -7.61
CA ALA A 130 12.99 -0.73 -8.57
C ALA A 130 13.30 0.68 -9.08
N TYR A 131 13.61 1.62 -8.19
CA TYR A 131 13.97 2.98 -8.54
C TYR A 131 15.25 3.04 -9.39
N GLU A 132 16.30 2.32 -9.01
CA GLU A 132 17.56 2.27 -9.75
C GLU A 132 17.40 1.63 -11.14
N ALA A 133 16.65 0.53 -11.24
CA ALA A 133 16.36 -0.13 -12.51
C ALA A 133 15.55 0.78 -13.44
N ALA A 134 14.53 1.47 -12.90
CA ALA A 134 13.69 2.37 -13.68
C ALA A 134 14.44 3.63 -14.15
N ARG A 135 15.46 4.10 -13.43
CA ARG A 135 16.32 5.22 -13.86
C ARG A 135 17.35 4.86 -14.93
N ARG A 136 17.71 3.58 -15.06
CA ARG A 136 18.73 3.13 -16.03
C ARG A 136 18.18 2.93 -17.44
N ASP A 137 16.89 3.19 -17.68
CA ASP A 137 16.18 2.90 -18.94
C ASP A 137 16.33 1.42 -19.37
N GLU A 138 16.76 0.56 -18.45
CA GLU A 138 16.90 -0.88 -18.67
C GLU A 138 15.51 -1.50 -18.65
N LYS A 139 15.21 -2.27 -19.70
CA LYS A 139 13.95 -3.01 -19.85
C LYS A 139 13.62 -3.74 -18.55
N TRP A 140 12.58 -3.23 -17.91
CA TRP A 140 12.05 -3.71 -16.65
C TRP A 140 11.86 -5.23 -16.65
N PRO A 141 12.49 -6.00 -15.73
CA PRO A 141 12.08 -7.38 -15.54
C PRO A 141 10.67 -7.34 -14.95
N LYS A 142 9.69 -7.90 -15.66
CA LYS A 142 8.27 -7.99 -15.24
C LYS A 142 8.07 -8.76 -13.91
N ARG A 143 9.14 -9.07 -13.18
CA ARG A 143 9.17 -9.78 -11.90
C ARG A 143 10.54 -9.57 -11.22
N ALA A 144 10.54 -9.09 -9.98
CA ALA A 144 11.61 -9.43 -9.03
C ALA A 144 11.13 -10.66 -8.24
N PRO A 145 12.01 -11.62 -7.91
CA PRO A 145 11.59 -12.89 -7.32
C PRO A 145 11.00 -12.66 -5.92
N PRO A 146 10.04 -13.50 -5.48
CA PRO A 146 9.67 -13.53 -4.06
C PRO A 146 10.90 -13.92 -3.21
N PRO A 147 10.89 -13.60 -1.91
CA PRO A 147 11.97 -14.00 -1.00
C PRO A 147 12.21 -15.52 -1.00
#